data_AF-A0A7X2MGX0-F1
#
_entry.id   AF-A0A7X2MGX0-F1
#
_cell.length_a   1.000
_cell.length_b   1.000
_cell.length_c   1.000
_cell.angle_alpha   90.00
_cell.angle_beta   90.00
_cell.angle_gamma   90.00
#
_symmetry.space_group_name_H-M   'P 1'
#
loop_
_entity.id
_entity.type
_entity.pdbx_description
1 polymer ?
#
loop_
_entity_poly.entity_id
_entity_poly.type
_entity_poly.pdbx_seq_one_letter_code
_entity_poly.pdbx_strand_id
1 'polypeptide(L)'
;SGIKELEKQGYLKRERKRDDKGHFKENNWILSEKPILENRMLDNRMLENSTLTNTNNNNTNNNNNNINNTTNGNTEIGSIYEFLESNFGSLSPYMYEEIQAIYEDWSEVSKQPKEMILESIKMALDKGVRNISYIKTILKRWYDNRIYNIEDLKADQERFEKNKENKYNKKTKKGNAAGYDAKQWTYLSEEEMRRFFGDD
;
A
#
# COMPACT_ATOMS: atom_id res chain seq x y z
N SER A 1 21.92 -19.69 -3.98
CA SER A 1 20.79 -20.52 -4.42
C SER A 1 20.90 -20.68 -5.93
N GLY A 2 20.89 -21.91 -6.45
CA GLY A 2 21.24 -22.22 -7.85
C GLY A 2 20.37 -21.50 -8.89
N ILE A 3 19.13 -21.14 -8.54
CA ILE A 3 18.24 -20.39 -9.43
C ILE A 3 18.80 -18.99 -9.78
N LYS A 4 19.38 -18.28 -8.80
CA LYS A 4 20.00 -16.96 -9.03
C LYS A 4 21.24 -17.06 -9.92
N GLU A 5 21.93 -18.20 -9.83
CA GLU A 5 23.12 -18.47 -10.64
C GLU A 5 22.73 -18.69 -12.11
N LEU A 6 21.65 -19.45 -12.36
CA LEU A 6 21.12 -19.65 -13.72
C LEU A 6 20.61 -18.34 -14.35
N GLU A 7 19.99 -17.46 -13.57
CA GLU A 7 19.56 -16.13 -14.04
C GLU A 7 20.77 -15.25 -14.38
N LYS A 8 21.76 -15.18 -13.48
CA LYS A 8 22.99 -14.40 -13.68
C LYS A 8 23.81 -14.88 -14.89
N GLN A 9 23.85 -16.18 -15.11
CA GLN A 9 24.59 -16.81 -16.22
C GLN A 9 23.78 -16.83 -17.53
N GLY A 10 22.55 -16.31 -17.54
CA GLY A 10 21.73 -16.18 -18.75
C GLY A 10 21.05 -17.48 -19.21
N TYR A 11 21.06 -18.54 -18.40
CA TYR A 11 20.33 -19.78 -18.68
C TYR A 11 18.86 -19.70 -18.30
N LEU A 12 18.48 -18.71 -17.47
CA LEU A 12 17.12 -18.54 -16.98
C LEU A 12 16.67 -17.10 -17.23
N LYS A 13 15.62 -16.93 -18.05
CA LYS A 13 15.01 -15.62 -18.37
C LYS A 13 13.56 -15.59 -17.91
N ARG A 14 13.13 -14.48 -17.31
CA ARG A 14 11.72 -14.23 -16.99
C ARG A 14 11.07 -13.38 -18.08
N GLU A 15 9.96 -13.86 -18.62
CA GLU A 15 9.13 -13.13 -19.57
C GLU A 15 7.77 -12.81 -18.96
N ARG A 16 7.30 -11.57 -19.11
CA ARG A 16 6.00 -11.14 -18.59
C ARG A 16 4.95 -11.34 -19.68
N LYS A 17 3.98 -12.23 -19.45
CA LYS A 17 2.82 -12.34 -20.33
C LYS A 17 1.73 -11.37 -19.92
N ARG A 18 1.18 -10.68 -20.93
CA ARG A 18 0.02 -9.80 -20.80
C ARG A 18 -1.20 -10.45 -21.44
N ASP A 19 -2.39 -10.06 -20.99
CA ASP A 19 -3.66 -10.43 -21.63
C ASP A 19 -3.93 -9.57 -22.88
N ASP A 20 -4.99 -9.89 -23.63
CA ASP A 20 -5.38 -9.17 -24.84
C ASP A 20 -5.82 -7.71 -24.56
N LYS A 21 -5.92 -7.32 -23.28
CA LYS A 21 -6.23 -5.97 -22.79
C LYS A 21 -5.00 -5.26 -22.24
N GLY A 22 -3.80 -5.86 -22.35
CA GLY A 22 -2.53 -5.31 -21.90
C GLY A 22 -2.22 -5.49 -20.41
N HIS A 23 -3.11 -6.10 -19.62
CA HIS A 23 -2.89 -6.36 -18.19
C HIS A 23 -1.93 -7.52 -18.00
N PHE A 24 -1.10 -7.42 -16.96
CA PHE A 24 -0.23 -8.51 -16.56
C PHE A 24 -1.03 -9.75 -16.16
N LYS A 25 -0.73 -10.88 -16.80
CA LYS A 25 -1.42 -12.16 -16.58
C LYS A 25 -0.56 -13.15 -15.80
N GLU A 26 0.67 -13.38 -16.23
CA GLU A 26 1.56 -14.37 -15.62
C GLU A 26 3.04 -14.12 -15.96
N ASN A 27 3.94 -14.74 -15.18
CA ASN A 27 5.37 -14.78 -15.47
C ASN A 27 5.74 -16.15 -16.04
N ASN A 28 6.32 -16.18 -17.23
CA ASN A 28 6.91 -17.37 -17.81
C ASN A 28 8.41 -17.43 -17.52
N TRP A 29 8.88 -18.59 -17.07
CA TRP A 29 10.29 -18.86 -16.90
C TRP A 29 10.80 -19.65 -18.10
N ILE A 30 11.72 -19.06 -18.83
CA ILE A 30 12.36 -19.69 -19.98
C ILE A 30 13.72 -20.19 -19.52
N LEU A 31 13.85 -21.50 -19.43
CA LEU A 31 15.12 -22.19 -19.18
C LEU A 31 15.72 -22.58 -20.53
N SER A 32 16.96 -22.19 -20.78
CA SER A 32 17.69 -22.53 -22.00
C SER A 32 18.92 -23.36 -21.66
N GLU A 33 19.28 -24.29 -22.55
CA GLU A 33 20.50 -25.11 -22.41
C GLU A 33 21.78 -24.34 -22.77
N LYS A 34 21.64 -23.21 -23.45
CA LYS A 34 22.71 -22.27 -23.82
C LYS A 34 22.37 -20.89 -23.27
N PRO A 35 23.36 -20.09 -22.82
CA PRO A 35 23.08 -18.78 -22.26
C PRO A 35 22.46 -17.87 -23.32
N ILE A 36 21.33 -17.24 -22.99
CA ILE A 36 20.61 -16.29 -23.84
C ILE A 36 21.39 -14.96 -23.76
N LEU A 37 22.47 -14.86 -24.53
CA LEU A 37 23.29 -13.66 -24.69
C LEU A 37 22.49 -12.61 -25.47
N GLU A 38 21.76 -11.76 -24.77
CA GLU A 38 21.31 -10.48 -25.29
C GLU A 38 22.50 -9.52 -25.13
N ASN A 39 23.08 -9.02 -26.23
CA ASN A 39 24.21 -8.09 -26.23
C ASN A 39 23.86 -6.77 -25.50
N ARG A 40 23.81 -6.80 -24.17
CA ARG A 40 23.84 -5.61 -23.33
C ARG A 40 25.31 -5.42 -22.99
N MET A 41 25.92 -4.42 -23.64
CA MET A 41 27.34 -4.10 -23.61
C MET A 41 27.95 -4.33 -22.23
N LEU A 42 28.92 -5.25 -22.19
CA LEU A 42 29.85 -5.48 -21.10
C LEU A 42 30.61 -4.17 -20.86
N ASP A 43 30.66 -3.67 -19.64
CA ASP A 43 31.81 -2.88 -19.23
C ASP A 43 32.36 -3.41 -17.91
N ASN A 44 33.67 -3.62 -17.93
CA ASN A 44 34.40 -4.52 -17.05
C ASN A 44 34.53 -3.99 -15.63
N ARG A 45 34.37 -4.89 -14.63
CA ARG A 45 35.29 -4.96 -13.47
C ARG A 45 35.11 -6.27 -12.68
N MET A 46 35.76 -7.33 -13.13
CA MET A 46 36.45 -8.27 -12.22
C MET A 46 37.82 -7.64 -11.91
N LEU A 47 38.54 -7.81 -10.80
CA LEU A 47 38.68 -8.90 -9.84
C LEU A 47 39.48 -8.37 -8.63
N GLU A 48 39.18 -8.93 -7.44
CA GLU A 48 39.95 -9.15 -6.19
C GLU A 48 41.14 -8.27 -5.76
N ASN A 49 41.22 -8.01 -4.45
CA ASN A 49 42.38 -8.32 -3.59
C ASN A 49 42.01 -8.27 -2.09
N SER A 50 42.52 -9.26 -1.34
CA SER A 50 42.41 -9.57 0.10
C SER A 50 42.61 -8.41 1.10
N THR A 51 42.00 -8.53 2.30
CA THR A 51 42.65 -8.79 3.62
C THR A 51 41.85 -8.14 4.77
N LEU A 52 41.62 -8.89 5.85
CA LEU A 52 41.13 -8.44 7.16
C LEU A 52 42.01 -7.32 7.76
N THR A 53 41.42 -6.31 8.42
CA THR A 53 41.76 -5.89 9.82
C THR A 53 40.85 -4.78 10.38
N ASN A 54 40.61 -4.94 11.69
CA ASN A 54 40.07 -4.13 12.79
C ASN A 54 40.31 -2.59 12.84
N THR A 55 39.42 -1.91 13.62
CA THR A 55 39.61 -0.66 14.42
C THR A 55 39.23 0.73 13.86
N ASN A 56 38.07 1.22 14.33
CA ASN A 56 37.77 2.51 15.00
C ASN A 56 37.83 3.90 14.31
N ASN A 57 36.77 4.67 14.61
CA ASN A 57 36.61 6.15 14.70
C ASN A 57 36.58 7.08 13.46
N ASN A 58 35.37 7.62 13.24
CA ASN A 58 34.93 9.00 13.03
C ASN A 58 35.61 9.98 12.04
N ASN A 59 34.75 10.46 11.12
CA ASN A 59 34.56 11.85 10.63
C ASN A 59 34.99 12.19 9.18
N THR A 60 33.99 12.31 8.31
CA THR A 60 33.73 13.34 7.26
C THR A 60 34.84 13.73 6.27
N ASN A 61 34.69 13.40 4.98
CA ASN A 61 34.07 14.25 3.93
C ASN A 61 34.44 13.79 2.50
N ASN A 62 33.44 13.88 1.61
CA ASN A 62 33.53 14.14 0.17
C ASN A 62 34.12 13.11 -0.83
N ASN A 63 33.17 12.54 -1.59
CA ASN A 63 32.96 12.70 -3.04
C ASN A 63 33.10 11.45 -3.94
N ASN A 64 32.02 11.29 -4.73
CA ASN A 64 31.95 10.80 -6.12
C ASN A 64 31.97 9.27 -6.34
N ASN A 65 31.09 8.63 -7.12
CA ASN A 65 30.32 9.07 -8.30
C ASN A 65 29.06 8.21 -8.55
N ASN A 66 27.95 8.89 -8.86
CA ASN A 66 27.09 8.69 -10.03
C ASN A 66 26.56 7.26 -10.35
N ILE A 67 25.30 7.01 -9.98
CA ILE A 67 24.36 6.25 -10.83
C ILE A 67 23.17 7.16 -11.12
N ASN A 68 23.37 8.11 -12.02
CA ASN A 68 22.31 8.71 -12.81
C ASN A 68 22.00 7.75 -13.96
N ASN A 69 21.07 6.84 -13.72
CA ASN A 69 20.30 6.25 -14.81
C ASN A 69 18.89 6.82 -14.73
N THR A 70 18.76 8.00 -15.34
CA THR A 70 17.58 8.48 -16.07
C THR A 70 16.24 8.43 -15.32
N THR A 71 15.93 9.52 -14.62
CA THR A 71 14.87 10.47 -15.03
C THR A 71 14.95 11.70 -14.13
N ASN A 72 15.60 12.77 -14.60
CA ASN A 72 15.35 14.13 -14.11
C ASN A 72 13.98 14.61 -14.64
N GLY A 73 12.93 13.89 -14.27
CA GLY A 73 11.54 14.23 -14.49
C GLY A 73 10.80 14.04 -13.17
N ASN A 74 10.28 15.15 -12.63
CA ASN A 74 9.19 15.24 -11.66
C ASN A 74 9.62 15.23 -10.18
N THR A 75 9.75 16.43 -9.60
CA THR A 75 9.79 16.69 -8.13
C THR A 75 8.64 16.00 -7.36
N GLU A 76 7.59 15.63 -8.06
CA GLU A 76 6.39 15.03 -7.50
C GLU A 76 6.59 13.59 -7.04
N ILE A 77 7.22 12.73 -7.85
CA ILE A 77 7.43 11.34 -7.47
C ILE A 77 8.47 11.21 -6.34
N GLY A 78 9.51 12.06 -6.36
CA GLY A 78 10.50 12.14 -5.28
C GLY A 78 9.84 12.38 -3.92
N SER A 79 8.85 13.29 -3.85
CA SER A 79 8.13 13.56 -2.61
C SER A 79 7.29 12.38 -2.10
N ILE A 80 6.85 11.48 -3.00
CA ILE A 80 6.17 10.24 -2.59
C ILE A 80 7.18 9.27 -1.97
N TYR A 81 8.37 9.13 -2.57
CA TYR A 81 9.43 8.29 -2.02
C TYR A 81 9.86 8.77 -0.64
N GLU A 82 10.15 10.07 -0.49
CA GLU A 82 10.53 10.67 0.79
C GLU A 82 9.46 10.43 1.88
N PHE A 83 8.18 10.62 1.52
CA PHE A 83 7.08 10.39 2.46
C PHE A 83 6.98 8.92 2.87
N LEU A 84 7.14 7.99 1.93
CA LEU A 84 7.14 6.56 2.24
C LEU A 84 8.35 6.16 3.08
N GLU A 85 9.55 6.59 2.74
CA GLU A 85 10.76 6.26 3.50
C GLU A 85 10.69 6.79 4.94
N SER A 86 10.14 8.00 5.14
CA SER A 86 9.94 8.60 6.45
C SER A 86 8.97 7.79 7.33
N ASN A 87 7.95 7.16 6.75
CA ASN A 87 6.90 6.45 7.49
C ASN A 87 7.08 4.92 7.54
N PHE A 88 7.63 4.32 6.49
CA PHE A 88 7.78 2.87 6.31
C PHE A 88 9.21 2.40 6.59
N GLY A 89 10.20 3.30 6.50
CA GLY A 89 11.62 2.97 6.49
C GLY A 89 12.15 2.79 5.06
N SER A 90 13.42 2.40 4.93
CA SER A 90 14.09 2.26 3.63
C SER A 90 13.31 1.37 2.68
N LEU A 91 13.05 1.88 1.48
CA LEU A 91 12.35 1.13 0.45
C LEU A 91 13.32 0.21 -0.29
N SER A 92 12.86 -0.99 -0.63
CA SER A 92 13.64 -1.89 -1.50
C SER A 92 13.54 -1.44 -2.97
N PRO A 93 14.50 -1.79 -3.83
CA PRO A 93 14.43 -1.45 -5.27
C PRO A 93 13.13 -1.89 -5.94
N TYR A 94 12.59 -3.04 -5.54
CA TYR A 94 11.28 -3.51 -6.02
C TYR A 94 10.13 -2.56 -5.65
N MET A 95 10.16 -2.00 -4.44
CA MET A 95 9.14 -1.04 -4.00
C MET A 95 9.22 0.27 -4.78
N TYR A 96 10.44 0.76 -5.07
CA TYR A 96 10.62 1.92 -5.94
C TYR A 96 9.99 1.72 -7.31
N GLU A 97 10.25 0.58 -7.96
CA GLU A 97 9.62 0.23 -9.25
C GLU A 97 8.09 0.13 -9.14
N GLU A 98 7.56 -0.44 -8.05
CA GLU A 98 6.12 -0.52 -7.84
C GLU A 98 5.46 0.85 -7.70
N ILE A 99 6.07 1.74 -6.91
CA ILE A 99 5.55 3.10 -6.70
C ILE A 99 5.65 3.91 -8.00
N GLN A 100 6.73 3.72 -8.77
CA GLN A 100 6.87 4.35 -10.08
C GLN A 100 5.75 3.92 -11.04
N ALA A 101 5.48 2.61 -11.14
CA ALA A 101 4.39 2.12 -11.97
C ALA A 101 3.03 2.67 -11.52
N ILE A 102 2.77 2.76 -10.20
CA ILE A 102 1.54 3.37 -9.68
C ILE A 102 1.46 4.84 -10.11
N TYR A 103 2.55 5.59 -10.02
CA TYR A 103 2.58 7.00 -10.40
C TYR A 103 2.28 7.17 -11.90
N GLU A 104 2.92 6.37 -12.75
CA GLU A 104 2.68 6.36 -14.20
C GLU A 104 1.20 6.05 -14.49
N ASP A 105 0.64 4.97 -13.94
CA ASP A 105 -0.77 4.61 -14.11
C ASP A 105 -1.74 5.73 -13.68
N TRP A 106 -1.45 6.39 -12.56
CA TRP A 106 -2.30 7.47 -12.05
C TRP A 106 -2.12 8.79 -12.80
N SER A 107 -0.95 9.02 -13.40
CA SER A 107 -0.69 10.21 -14.20
C SER A 107 -1.52 10.24 -15.50
N GLU A 108 -1.96 9.08 -16.00
CA GLU A 108 -2.85 8.99 -17.17
C GLU A 108 -4.31 9.36 -16.84
N VAL A 109 -4.72 9.17 -15.58
CA VAL A 109 -6.13 9.25 -15.16
C VAL A 109 -6.42 10.52 -14.35
N SER A 110 -5.46 10.96 -13.55
CA SER A 110 -5.59 12.09 -12.64
C SER A 110 -4.71 13.25 -13.04
N LYS A 111 -5.22 14.48 -12.86
CA LYS A 111 -4.40 15.70 -12.93
C LYS A 111 -3.54 15.92 -11.69
N GLN A 112 -3.79 15.18 -10.61
CA GLN A 112 -3.16 15.28 -9.30
C GLN A 112 -2.71 13.88 -8.81
N PRO A 113 -1.89 13.16 -9.59
CA PRO A 113 -1.53 11.77 -9.29
C PRO A 113 -0.75 11.67 -7.96
N LYS A 114 0.13 12.64 -7.71
CA LYS A 114 0.90 12.74 -6.47
C LYS A 114 -0.01 12.78 -5.26
N GLU A 115 -0.95 13.72 -5.25
CA GLU A 115 -1.83 13.94 -4.11
C GLU A 115 -2.71 12.71 -3.85
N MET A 116 -3.23 12.09 -4.92
CA MET A 116 -4.00 10.84 -4.80
C MET A 116 -3.14 9.75 -4.13
N ILE A 117 -1.93 9.52 -4.61
CA ILE A 117 -1.04 8.49 -4.04
C ILE A 117 -0.71 8.82 -2.58
N LEU A 118 -0.38 10.06 -2.24
CA LEU A 118 -0.10 10.47 -0.86
C LEU A 118 -1.30 10.24 0.07
N GLU A 119 -2.52 10.60 -0.34
CA GLU A 119 -3.72 10.36 0.47
C GLU A 119 -3.99 8.86 0.67
N SER A 120 -3.70 8.02 -0.34
CA SER A 120 -3.87 6.58 -0.20
C SER A 120 -2.90 5.98 0.82
N ILE A 121 -1.67 6.51 0.89
CA ILE A 121 -0.65 6.12 1.87
C ILE A 121 -1.07 6.57 3.26
N LYS A 122 -1.58 7.81 3.43
CA LYS A 122 -2.12 8.29 4.72
C LYS A 122 -3.24 7.39 5.22
N MET A 123 -4.20 7.04 4.36
CA MET A 123 -5.29 6.15 4.75
C MET A 123 -4.81 4.72 5.10
N ALA A 124 -3.71 4.26 4.51
CA ALA A 124 -3.05 3.01 4.91
C ALA A 124 -2.40 3.12 6.30
N LEU A 125 -1.72 4.24 6.58
CA LEU A 125 -1.09 4.54 7.87
C LEU A 125 -2.12 4.68 9.00
N ASP A 126 -3.25 5.33 8.76
CA ASP A 126 -4.34 5.45 9.75
C ASP A 126 -4.95 4.09 10.13
N LYS A 127 -4.81 3.10 9.25
CA LYS A 127 -5.19 1.70 9.51
C LYS A 127 -4.07 0.89 10.15
N GLY A 128 -2.88 1.46 10.33
CA GLY A 128 -1.68 0.77 10.79
C GLY A 128 -1.11 -0.20 9.76
N VAL A 129 -1.47 -0.08 8.48
CA VAL A 129 -1.07 -1.01 7.42
C VAL A 129 0.00 -0.36 6.55
N ARG A 130 1.25 -0.81 6.70
CA ARG A 130 2.40 -0.34 5.90
C ARG A 130 2.69 -1.29 4.74
N ASN A 131 1.76 -1.38 3.80
CA ASN A 131 1.83 -2.32 2.69
C ASN A 131 1.39 -1.68 1.36
N ILE A 132 2.26 -1.72 0.34
CA ILE A 132 1.99 -1.19 -1.00
C ILE A 132 0.80 -1.89 -1.67
N SER A 133 0.57 -3.18 -1.42
CA SER A 133 -0.63 -3.89 -1.90
C SER A 133 -1.92 -3.32 -1.32
N TYR A 134 -1.90 -2.87 -0.06
CA TYR A 134 -3.04 -2.21 0.56
C TYR A 134 -3.28 -0.83 -0.07
N ILE A 135 -2.21 -0.08 -0.32
CA ILE A 135 -2.25 1.19 -1.06
C ILE A 135 -2.87 0.99 -2.46
N LYS A 136 -2.43 -0.02 -3.22
CA LYS A 136 -3.01 -0.39 -4.52
C LYS A 136 -4.51 -0.71 -4.42
N THR A 137 -4.93 -1.37 -3.35
CA THR A 137 -6.35 -1.69 -3.11
C THR A 137 -7.18 -0.43 -2.91
N ILE A 138 -6.65 0.54 -2.15
CA ILE A 138 -7.29 1.84 -1.96
C ILE A 138 -7.42 2.58 -3.29
N LEU A 139 -6.32 2.69 -4.03
CA LEU A 139 -6.28 3.36 -5.32
C LEU A 139 -7.25 2.69 -6.30
N LYS A 140 -7.28 1.36 -6.36
CA LYS A 140 -8.25 0.62 -7.18
C LYS A 140 -9.70 0.97 -6.82
N ARG A 141 -10.03 1.06 -5.53
CA ARG A 141 -11.38 1.46 -5.09
C ARG A 141 -11.76 2.84 -5.62
N TRP A 142 -10.84 3.80 -5.54
CA TRP A 142 -11.08 5.14 -6.07
C TRP A 142 -11.24 5.14 -7.58
N TYR A 143 -10.43 4.36 -8.29
CA TYR A 143 -10.55 4.21 -9.73
C TYR A 143 -11.91 3.65 -10.15
N ASP A 144 -12.34 2.57 -9.50
CA ASP A 144 -13.63 1.91 -9.75
C ASP A 144 -14.82 2.86 -9.46
N ASN A 145 -14.68 3.74 -8.47
CA ASN A 145 -15.67 4.75 -8.10
C ASN A 145 -15.55 6.05 -8.91
N ARG A 146 -14.65 6.13 -9.90
CA ARG A 146 -14.37 7.32 -10.71
C ARG A 146 -13.92 8.55 -9.91
N ILE A 147 -13.17 8.33 -8.84
CA ILE A 147 -12.58 9.38 -8.00
C ILE A 147 -11.15 9.61 -8.46
N TYR A 148 -10.91 10.69 -9.20
CA TYR A 148 -9.62 10.99 -9.82
C TYR A 148 -9.00 12.31 -9.35
N ASN A 149 -9.64 13.05 -8.46
CA ASN A 149 -9.12 14.30 -7.93
C ASN A 149 -9.42 14.40 -6.42
N ILE A 150 -8.75 15.35 -5.77
CA ILE A 150 -8.84 15.54 -4.32
C ILE A 150 -10.21 16.07 -3.87
N GLU A 151 -10.94 16.78 -4.73
CA GLU A 151 -12.27 17.30 -4.42
C GLU A 151 -13.29 16.16 -4.32
N ASP A 152 -13.31 15.28 -5.32
CA ASP A 152 -14.14 14.07 -5.34
C ASP A 152 -13.76 13.12 -4.21
N LEU A 153 -12.46 13.03 -3.89
CA LEU A 153 -11.98 12.20 -2.79
C LEU A 153 -12.51 12.69 -1.44
N LYS A 154 -12.49 14.01 -1.20
CA LYS A 154 -13.08 14.61 0.01
C LYS A 154 -14.58 14.32 0.11
N ALA A 155 -15.29 14.40 -1.02
CA ALA A 155 -16.72 14.07 -1.07
C ALA A 155 -17.00 12.58 -0.78
N ASP A 156 -16.16 11.65 -1.27
CA ASP A 156 -16.24 10.22 -0.95
C ASP A 156 -16.00 9.97 0.54
N GLN A 157 -14.98 10.63 1.12
CA GLN A 157 -14.65 10.50 2.52
C GLN A 157 -15.79 11.01 3.43
N GLU A 158 -16.38 12.16 3.12
CA GLU A 158 -17.53 12.69 3.86
C GLU A 158 -18.76 11.76 3.77
N ARG A 159 -19.01 11.19 2.58
CA ARG A 159 -20.07 10.18 2.40
C ARG A 159 -19.79 8.92 3.23
N PHE A 160 -18.55 8.47 3.29
CA PHE A 160 -18.16 7.30 4.07
C PHE A 160 -18.39 7.52 5.58
N GLU A 161 -18.04 8.71 6.09
CA GLU A 161 -18.25 9.11 7.48
C GLU A 161 -19.74 9.17 7.84
N LYS A 162 -20.55 9.87 7.05
CA LYS A 162 -22.02 9.91 7.20
C LYS A 162 -22.64 8.52 7.19
N ASN A 163 -22.15 7.63 6.32
CA ASN A 163 -22.63 6.25 6.25
C ASN A 163 -22.21 5.41 7.47
N LYS A 164 -21.05 5.68 8.07
CA LYS A 164 -20.61 5.02 9.31
C LYS A 164 -21.50 5.40 10.48
N GLU A 165 -21.85 6.68 10.63
CA GLU A 165 -22.77 7.19 11.65
C GLU A 165 -24.17 6.58 11.51
N ASN A 166 -24.70 6.55 10.28
CA ASN A 166 -26.01 5.96 10.00
C ASN A 166 -26.08 4.46 10.33
N LYS A 167 -25.01 3.71 10.08
CA LYS A 167 -24.91 2.28 10.46
C LYS A 167 -24.89 2.08 11.98
N TYR A 168 -24.17 2.94 12.71
CA TYR A 168 -24.14 2.91 14.18
C TYR A 168 -25.53 3.20 14.76
N ASN A 169 -26.20 4.25 14.27
CA ASN A 169 -27.55 4.64 14.69
C ASN A 169 -28.63 3.61 14.36
N LYS A 170 -28.44 2.79 13.31
CA LYS A 170 -29.37 1.70 12.97
C LYS A 170 -29.21 0.46 13.86
N LYS A 171 -28.01 0.21 14.39
CA LYS A 171 -27.77 -0.87 15.37
C LYS A 171 -28.38 -0.55 16.75
N THR A 172 -28.28 0.70 17.20
CA THR A 172 -28.86 1.12 18.49
C THR A 172 -30.40 1.10 18.48
N LYS A 173 -31.05 1.42 17.36
CA LYS A 173 -32.52 1.34 17.22
C LYS A 173 -33.08 -0.09 17.17
N LYS A 174 -32.29 -1.08 16.73
CA LYS A 174 -32.72 -2.50 16.76
C LYS A 174 -32.59 -3.16 18.14
N GLY A 175 -31.82 -2.58 19.06
CA GLY A 175 -31.70 -3.04 20.46
C GLY A 175 -32.80 -2.56 21.40
N ASN A 176 -33.59 -1.56 20.98
CA ASN A 176 -34.67 -0.96 21.78
C ASN A 176 -36.07 -1.46 21.37
N ALA A 177 -36.16 -2.55 20.60
CA ALA A 177 -37.42 -3.23 20.29
C ALA A 177 -37.81 -4.20 21.42
N ALA A 178 -37.85 -3.70 22.66
CA ALA A 178 -38.54 -4.27 23.80
C ALA A 178 -38.67 -3.13 24.83
N GLY A 179 -39.77 -2.39 24.74
CA GLY A 179 -40.09 -1.27 25.63
C GLY A 179 -40.41 -1.72 27.04
N TYR A 180 -39.42 -2.26 27.75
CA TYR A 180 -39.47 -2.49 29.20
C TYR A 180 -38.22 -1.85 29.80
N ASP A 181 -38.38 -0.63 30.32
CA ASP A 181 -37.36 0.06 31.09
C ASP A 181 -37.16 -0.69 32.42
N ALA A 182 -36.12 -1.53 32.49
CA ALA A 182 -35.80 -2.34 33.66
C ALA A 182 -35.50 -1.51 34.93
N LYS A 183 -35.49 -0.17 34.84
CA LYS A 183 -35.28 0.75 35.97
C LYS A 183 -36.55 1.15 36.70
N GLN A 184 -37.74 0.85 36.20
CA GLN A 184 -39.01 1.12 36.91
C GLN A 184 -39.32 0.08 38.01
N TRP A 185 -38.65 -1.08 38.00
CA TRP A 185 -38.93 -2.19 38.92
C TRP A 185 -38.29 -2.05 40.30
N THR A 186 -37.45 -1.04 40.52
CA THR A 186 -36.70 -0.89 41.77
C THR A 186 -37.49 -0.22 42.90
N TYR A 187 -38.74 0.22 42.64
CA TYR A 187 -39.60 0.87 43.64
C TYR A 187 -41.08 0.51 43.44
N LEU A 188 -41.40 -0.77 43.29
CA LEU A 188 -42.74 -1.24 43.61
C LEU A 188 -42.70 -1.73 45.06
N SER A 189 -43.57 -1.20 45.90
CA SER A 189 -43.77 -1.73 47.25
C SER A 189 -44.19 -3.21 47.17
N GLU A 190 -43.93 -4.01 48.21
CA GLU A 190 -44.36 -5.42 48.26
C GLU A 190 -45.89 -5.57 48.02
N GLU A 191 -46.66 -4.56 48.41
CA GLU A 191 -48.11 -4.51 48.24
C GLU A 191 -48.52 -4.30 46.78
N GLU A 192 -47.75 -3.52 46.02
CA GLU A 192 -47.95 -3.34 44.57
C GLU A 192 -47.48 -4.56 43.76
N MET A 193 -46.42 -5.25 44.21
CA MET A 193 -45.99 -6.52 43.63
C MET A 193 -47.07 -7.59 43.76
N ARG A 194 -47.68 -7.75 44.95
CA ARG A 194 -48.76 -8.72 45.18
C ARG A 194 -49.98 -8.48 44.30
N ARG A 195 -50.40 -7.22 44.14
CA ARG A 195 -51.49 -6.85 43.22
C ARG A 195 -51.20 -7.18 41.76
N PHE A 196 -49.93 -7.10 41.35
CA PHE A 196 -49.53 -7.35 39.97
C PHE A 196 -49.42 -8.85 39.66
N PHE A 197 -48.95 -9.67 40.60
CA PHE A 197 -48.78 -11.11 40.42
C PHE A 197 -50.02 -11.93 40.79
N GLY A 198 -51.04 -11.34 41.41
CA GLY A 198 -52.37 -11.94 41.54
C GLY A 198 -52.44 -13.11 42.53
N ASP A 199 -51.61 -13.09 43.57
CA ASP A 199 -51.69 -14.04 44.69
C ASP A 199 -52.66 -13.50 45.76
N ASP A 200 -53.96 -13.74 45.56
CA ASP A 200 -54.98 -13.79 46.63
C ASP A 200 -55.30 -15.25 46.96
#